data_AF-G1K073-F1
#
_entry.id   AF-G1K073-F1
#
_cell.length_a   1.000
_cell.length_b   1.000
_cell.length_c   1.000
_cell.angle_alpha   90.00
_cell.angle_beta   90.00
_cell.angle_gamma   90.00
#
_symmetry.space_group_name_H-M   'P 1'
#
loop_
_entity.id
_entity.type
_entity.pdbx_description
1 polymer ?
#
loop_
_entity_poly.entity_id
_entity_poly.type
_entity_poly.pdbx_seq_one_letter_code
_entity_poly.pdbx_strand_id
1 'polypeptide(L)' 'MTDASISSLTPHLSKIRVPQKNDRIYKDECVYSFDTPDIETGLYVCLQTFLGLGRDFVERHYRRTGSKV' A
#
# COMPACT_ATOMS: atom_id res chain seq x y z
N MET A 1 19.85 -18.21 10.04
CA MET A 1 19.33 -16.83 10.22
C MET A 1 18.13 -16.69 9.30
N THR A 2 16.93 -16.97 9.80
CA THR A 2 15.69 -16.67 9.06
C THR A 2 15.39 -15.20 9.29
N ASP A 3 15.43 -14.40 8.22
CA ASP A 3 15.06 -13.00 8.29
C ASP A 3 13.58 -12.89 8.68
N ALA A 4 13.32 -12.37 9.88
CA ALA A 4 11.97 -12.21 10.42
C ALA A 4 11.08 -11.38 9.46
N SER A 5 11.69 -10.48 8.69
CA SER A 5 11.03 -9.64 7.69
C SER A 5 10.51 -10.46 6.50
N ILE A 6 11.29 -11.45 6.04
CA ILE A 6 10.87 -12.32 4.93
C ILE A 6 9.75 -13.27 5.39
N SER A 7 9.83 -13.77 6.63
CA SER A 7 8.80 -14.65 7.19
C SER A 7 7.43 -13.96 7.30
N SER A 8 7.38 -12.66 7.63
CA SER A 8 6.12 -11.91 7.73
C SER A 8 5.54 -11.53 6.36
N LEU A 9 6.39 -11.36 5.34
CA LEU A 9 5.97 -11.02 3.97
C LEU A 9 5.48 -12.23 3.17
N THR A 10 6.09 -13.41 3.38
CA THR A 10 5.85 -14.64 2.59
C THR A 10 4.35 -14.97 2.38
N PRO A 11 3.46 -14.88 3.40
CA PRO A 11 2.04 -15.18 3.24
C PRO A 11 1.27 -14.21 2.33
N HIS A 12 1.89 -13.10 1.92
CA HIS A 12 1.25 -12.02 1.16
C HIS A 12 1.81 -11.86 -0.25
N LEU A 13 2.90 -12.56 -0.60
CA LEU A 13 3.56 -12.43 -1.90
C LEU A 13 2.63 -12.69 -3.09
N SER A 14 1.68 -13.64 -2.98
CA SER A 14 0.72 -13.94 -4.05
C SER A 14 -0.30 -12.84 -4.32
N LYS A 15 -0.44 -11.86 -3.41
CA LYS A 15 -1.34 -10.70 -3.55
C LYS A 15 -0.66 -9.47 -4.13
N ILE A 16 0.68 -9.44 -4.11
CA ILE A 16 1.46 -8.34 -4.66
C ILE A 16 1.37 -8.41 -6.18
N ARG A 17 0.90 -7.33 -6.79
CA ARG A 17 0.81 -7.20 -8.25
C ARG A 17 1.95 -6.34 -8.77
N VAL A 18 2.45 -6.71 -9.95
CA VAL A 18 3.37 -5.86 -10.73
C VAL A 18 2.53 -4.95 -11.63
N PRO A 19 2.65 -3.62 -11.52
CA PRO A 19 1.90 -2.69 -12.37
C PRO A 19 2.13 -2.93 -13.86
N GLN A 20 1.06 -2.89 -14.64
CA GLN A 20 1.08 -2.99 -16.10
C GLN A 20 0.89 -1.62 -16.75
N LYS A 21 1.09 -1.54 -18.07
CA LYS A 21 1.03 -0.29 -18.85
C LYS A 21 -0.24 0.55 -18.62
N ASN A 22 -1.38 -0.11 -18.37
CA ASN A 22 -2.69 0.56 -18.23
C ASN A 22 -3.14 0.70 -16.76
N ASP A 23 -2.35 0.23 -15.79
CA ASP A 23 -2.69 0.38 -14.38
C ASP A 23 -2.51 1.83 -13.95
N ARG A 24 -3.49 2.34 -13.19
CA ARG A 24 -3.38 3.65 -12.53
C ARG A 24 -2.68 3.45 -11.19
N ILE A 25 -1.58 4.18 -10.99
CA ILE A 25 -0.80 4.15 -9.76
C ILE A 25 -0.96 5.51 -9.08
N TYR A 26 -1.72 5.54 -7.99
CA TYR A 26 -2.04 6.75 -7.24
C TYR A 26 -0.96 7.00 -6.17
N LYS A 27 0.27 7.29 -6.59
CA LYS A 27 1.43 7.43 -5.69
C LYS A 27 1.76 8.88 -5.28
N ASP A 28 1.02 9.84 -5.81
CA ASP A 28 1.34 11.28 -5.62
C ASP A 28 0.46 11.93 -4.54
N GLU A 29 -0.73 11.40 -4.28
CA GLU A 29 -1.68 11.91 -3.27
C GLU A 29 -2.58 10.78 -2.72
N CYS A 30 -3.02 10.91 -1.47
CA CYS A 30 -4.00 10.02 -0.85
C CYS A 30 -5.36 10.10 -1.57
N VAL A 31 -6.03 8.95 -1.76
CA VAL A 31 -7.35 8.93 -2.41
C VAL A 31 -8.51 9.45 -1.54
N TYR A 32 -8.24 9.83 -0.29
CA TYR A 32 -9.24 10.31 0.68
C TYR A 32 -8.90 11.65 1.35
N SER A 33 -7.67 12.15 1.17
CA SER A 33 -7.15 13.39 1.77
C SER A 33 -6.12 14.01 0.83
N PHE A 34 -5.61 15.19 1.17
CA PHE A 34 -4.53 15.84 0.41
C PHE A 34 -3.13 15.46 0.90
N ASP A 35 -3.00 14.34 1.61
CA ASP A 35 -1.70 13.87 2.08
C ASP A 35 -0.85 13.42 0.88
N THR A 36 0.38 13.93 0.82
CA THR A 36 1.36 13.60 -0.23
C THR A 36 2.55 12.85 0.37
N PRO A 37 3.44 12.23 -0.44
CA PRO A 37 4.64 11.58 0.06
C PRO A 37 5.61 12.52 0.82
N ASP A 38 5.51 13.83 0.62
CA ASP A 38 6.44 14.83 1.18
C ASP A 38 6.13 15.23 2.62
N ILE A 39 4.97 14.85 3.15
CA ILE A 39 4.63 15.10 4.56
C ILE A 39 5.33 14.09 5.47
N GLU A 40 5.49 14.41 6.76
CA GLU A 40 6.17 13.55 7.75
C GLU A 40 5.63 12.11 7.79
N THR A 41 4.34 11.95 7.50
CA THR A 41 3.69 10.64 7.55
C THR A 41 3.87 9.77 6.32
N GLY A 42 4.36 10.35 5.24
CA GLY A 42 4.48 9.73 3.93
C GLY A 42 3.13 9.29 3.35
N LEU A 43 3.21 8.45 2.32
CA LEU A 43 2.06 7.88 1.63
C LEU A 43 2.23 6.36 1.50
N TYR A 44 1.21 5.60 1.92
CA TYR A 44 1.18 4.15 1.78
C TYR A 44 0.57 3.78 0.43
N VAL A 45 1.27 2.98 -0.37
CA VAL A 45 0.73 2.46 -1.64
C VAL A 45 0.37 0.99 -1.48
N CYS A 46 -0.91 0.65 -1.64
CA CYS A 46 -1.35 -0.74 -1.62
C CYS A 46 -0.85 -1.49 -2.86
N LEU A 47 0.02 -2.47 -2.70
CA LEU A 47 0.62 -3.24 -3.81
C LEU A 47 -0.35 -4.20 -4.51
N GLN A 48 -1.59 -4.32 -4.02
CA GLN A 48 -2.67 -5.05 -4.70
C GLN A 48 -3.55 -4.14 -5.58
N THR A 49 -3.76 -2.87 -5.19
CA THR A 49 -4.72 -1.96 -5.86
C THR A 49 -4.10 -0.68 -6.43
N PHE A 50 -2.85 -0.40 -6.07
CA PHE A 50 -2.07 0.79 -6.42
C PHE A 50 -2.70 2.11 -5.97
N LEU A 51 -3.55 2.07 -4.94
CA LEU A 51 -4.10 3.27 -4.28
C LEU A 51 -3.09 3.83 -3.27
N GLY A 52 -2.92 5.15 -3.28
CA GLY A 52 -2.22 5.92 -2.26
C GLY A 52 -3.12 6.23 -1.09
N LEU A 53 -2.62 6.03 0.13
CA LEU A 53 -3.36 6.14 1.37
C LEU A 53 -2.51 6.91 2.39
N GLY A 54 -3.05 8.00 2.92
CA GLY A 54 -2.49 8.68 4.08
C GLY A 54 -2.57 7.81 5.33
N ARG A 55 -1.77 8.14 6.34
CA ARG A 55 -1.68 7.39 7.60
C ARG A 55 -3.04 7.13 8.25
N ASP A 56 -3.94 8.10 8.22
CA ASP A 56 -5.27 7.99 8.84
C ASP A 56 -6.26 7.10 8.06
N PHE A 57 -5.91 6.74 6.82
CA PHE A 57 -6.79 6.00 5.91
C PHE A 57 -6.29 4.58 5.58
N VAL A 58 -5.03 4.26 5.86
CA VAL A 58 -4.47 2.93 5.58
C VAL A 58 -5.18 1.82 6.37
N GLU A 59 -5.48 2.06 7.65
CA GLU A 59 -6.20 1.10 8.50
C GLU A 59 -7.63 0.87 7.99
N ARG A 60 -8.29 1.93 7.51
CA ARG A 60 -9.62 1.81 6.88
C ARG A 60 -9.54 0.96 5.61
N HIS A 61 -8.52 1.14 4.78
CA HIS A 61 -8.33 0.33 3.57
C HIS A 61 -8.07 -1.15 3.91
N TYR A 62 -7.23 -1.42 4.91
CA TYR A 62 -6.99 -2.77 5.41
C TYR A 62 -8.29 -3.45 5.87
N ARG A 63 -9.08 -2.78 6.72
CA ARG A 63 -10.36 -3.34 7.21
C ARG A 63 -11.35 -3.65 6.09
N ARG A 64 -11.34 -2.88 5.00
CA ARG A 64 -12.27 -3.06 3.86
C ARG A 64 -11.82 -4.13 2.87
N THR A 65 -10.52 -4.31 2.67
CA THR A 65 -9.97 -5.14 1.57
C THR A 65 -9.20 -6.36 2.05
N GLY A 66 -8.71 -6.34 3.30
CA GLY A 66 -7.78 -7.32 3.83
C GLY A 66 -6.37 -7.25 3.21
N SER A 67 -6.04 -6.20 2.44
CA SER A 67 -4.67 -6.03 1.90
C SER A 67 -3.71 -5.57 3.00
N LYS A 68 -2.61 -6.30 3.15
CA LYS A 68 -1.52 -6.03 4.11
C LYS A 68 -0.22 -5.60 3.41
N VAL A 69 -0.31 -5.42 2.09
CA VAL A 69 0.76 -5.10 1.16
C VAL A 69 0.29 -4.04 0.19
#